data_AF-A0A261KVG5-F1
#
_entry.id   AF-A0A261KVG5-F1
#
_cell.length_a   1.000
_cell.length_b   1.000
_cell.length_c   1.000
_cell.angle_alpha   90.00
_cell.angle_beta   90.00
_cell.angle_gamma   90.00
#
_symmetry.space_group_name_H-M   'P 1'
#
loop_
_entity.id
_entity.type
_entity.pdbx_description
1 polymer ?
#
loop_
_entity_poly.entity_id
_entity_poly.type
_entity_poly.pdbx_seq_one_letter_code
_entity_poly.pdbx_strand_id
1 'polypeptide(L)'
;MQSDRLPPQNIEAEEAILGGILLDPEAINRVTELLRPEFFAIQAHQIIYKAMWQLYNQGKPTDLMTVTSWLVDNNLLEKIGGQVKIVQLLERTVSAVNIDQYAALVVDKFIRRKLIQAGNEIFDLGFQTATKLETILDQAEQKIFALTQDKPQQDLVPISETLIDTFQEIEDRNEGVALPGLACGFYDLDAMTGGFQRSDLIIVAGRPSMGKCAAYDTLVLQKDGSLVTLAEVYKRQEVELLTLGKNRKFYLTKPSAFVDDGIKPVFRVTTKLGRFVETTITHPFLTVDGWKPLAKLQVGEKIAVPRRLDIFGNETIPESEFSDLIDSENLCLFPLVFKLEKSQLALFIRYLFSCDGWVKISESGEACFGYSAVSEKLVRQVQHILLRFGIVGGIENLEDKRSGKIKVDKNLWHLKITDALSQKNFIVDIGGFDSKNFDFDSSWLKLMTENNFLDQQLEKTEIFWDELVSLMANFAESKHSSVNSRRGK
;
A
#
# COMPACT_ATOMS: atom_id res chain seq x y z
N MET A 1 -42.23 -17.87 11.18
CA MET A 1 -42.70 -16.47 11.23
C MET A 1 -42.94 -16.03 9.80
N GLN A 2 -44.19 -15.70 9.50
CA GLN A 2 -44.77 -15.60 8.16
C GLN A 2 -43.97 -14.72 7.20
N SER A 3 -43.96 -15.11 5.94
CA SER A 3 -44.26 -14.13 4.92
C SER A 3 -44.99 -14.78 3.75
N ASP A 4 -46.25 -14.39 3.56
CA ASP A 4 -47.02 -14.37 2.31
C ASP A 4 -46.27 -13.58 1.21
N ARG A 5 -44.99 -13.91 0.99
CA ARG A 5 -44.16 -13.29 -0.04
C ARG A 5 -44.24 -14.20 -1.24
N LEU A 6 -45.18 -13.88 -2.10
CA LEU A 6 -45.18 -14.38 -3.47
C LEU A 6 -43.78 -14.16 -4.07
N PRO A 7 -43.28 -15.12 -4.87
CA PRO A 7 -42.01 -14.96 -5.54
C PRO A 7 -42.01 -13.66 -6.36
N PRO A 8 -40.86 -12.95 -6.44
CA PRO A 8 -40.79 -11.68 -7.14
C PRO A 8 -41.26 -11.83 -8.58
N GLN A 9 -42.32 -11.10 -8.91
CA GLN A 9 -42.97 -11.09 -10.22
C GLN A 9 -43.45 -9.68 -10.53
N ASN A 10 -43.53 -9.36 -11.82
CA ASN A 10 -44.13 -8.13 -12.29
C ASN A 10 -45.11 -8.49 -13.42
N ILE A 11 -46.35 -8.75 -13.02
CA ILE A 11 -47.39 -9.22 -13.94
C ILE A 11 -47.70 -8.14 -14.98
N GLU A 12 -47.74 -6.87 -14.58
CA GLU A 12 -48.02 -5.75 -15.48
C GLU A 12 -46.96 -5.64 -16.59
N ALA A 13 -45.67 -5.79 -16.25
CA ALA A 13 -44.60 -5.79 -17.25
C ALA A 13 -44.69 -6.98 -18.20
N GLU A 14 -45.03 -8.18 -17.69
CA GLU A 14 -45.23 -9.37 -18.54
C GLU A 14 -46.41 -9.19 -19.50
N GLU A 15 -47.54 -8.66 -19.02
CA GLU A 15 -48.71 -8.40 -19.84
C GLU A 15 -48.43 -7.31 -20.89
N ALA A 16 -47.68 -6.26 -20.52
CA ALA A 16 -47.23 -5.19 -21.40
C ALA A 16 -46.34 -5.69 -22.55
N ILE A 17 -45.41 -6.61 -22.28
CA ILE A 17 -44.54 -7.20 -23.32
C ILE A 17 -45.36 -8.07 -24.27
N LEU A 18 -46.19 -8.97 -23.73
CA LEU A 18 -46.97 -9.90 -24.55
C LEU A 18 -47.96 -9.18 -25.46
N GLY A 19 -48.74 -8.22 -24.94
CA GLY A 19 -49.66 -7.49 -25.79
C GLY A 19 -48.96 -6.48 -26.70
N GLY A 20 -47.79 -5.97 -26.32
CA GLY A 20 -46.95 -5.16 -27.19
C GLY A 20 -46.49 -5.92 -28.43
N ILE A 21 -46.08 -7.19 -28.26
CA ILE A 21 -45.72 -8.10 -29.37
C ILE A 21 -46.92 -8.46 -30.24
N LEU A 22 -48.11 -8.61 -29.64
CA LEU A 22 -49.35 -8.89 -30.39
C LEU A 22 -49.83 -7.69 -31.21
N LEU A 23 -49.56 -6.47 -30.74
CA LEU A 23 -49.95 -5.22 -31.39
C LEU A 23 -48.97 -4.83 -32.50
N ASP A 24 -47.68 -5.00 -32.25
CA ASP A 24 -46.60 -4.76 -33.20
C ASP A 24 -45.73 -6.03 -33.34
N PRO A 25 -45.95 -6.86 -34.38
CA PRO A 25 -45.18 -8.08 -34.60
C PRO A 25 -43.66 -7.85 -34.74
N GLU A 26 -43.21 -6.66 -35.14
CA GLU A 26 -41.78 -6.34 -35.24
C GLU A 26 -41.11 -6.15 -33.87
N ALA A 27 -41.90 -5.88 -32.83
CA ALA A 27 -41.37 -5.69 -31.48
C ALA A 27 -40.71 -6.96 -30.92
N ILE A 28 -41.09 -8.15 -31.42
CA ILE A 28 -40.48 -9.40 -30.98
C ILE A 28 -38.98 -9.45 -31.27
N ASN A 29 -38.52 -8.80 -32.35
CA ASN A 29 -37.11 -8.77 -32.75
C ASN A 29 -36.23 -8.27 -31.62
N ARG A 30 -36.63 -7.14 -30.99
CA ARG A 30 -35.89 -6.50 -29.89
C ARG A 30 -35.90 -7.31 -28.60
N VAL A 31 -36.93 -8.13 -28.39
CA VAL A 31 -37.15 -8.84 -27.14
C VAL A 31 -36.57 -10.24 -27.15
N THR A 32 -36.49 -10.89 -28.31
CA THR A 32 -36.00 -12.27 -28.46
C THR A 32 -34.57 -12.46 -27.97
N GLU A 33 -33.74 -11.43 -28.04
CA GLU A 33 -32.36 -11.44 -27.55
C GLU A 33 -32.31 -11.36 -26.02
N LEU A 34 -33.27 -10.67 -25.40
CA LEU A 34 -33.27 -10.36 -23.98
C LEU A 34 -34.09 -11.35 -23.14
N LEU A 35 -35.14 -11.94 -23.70
CA LEU A 35 -36.10 -12.78 -22.96
C LEU A 35 -36.14 -14.22 -23.47
N ARG A 36 -36.19 -15.14 -22.52
CA ARG A 36 -36.52 -16.56 -22.76
C ARG A 36 -37.91 -16.88 -22.20
N PRO A 37 -38.62 -17.88 -22.75
CA PRO A 37 -39.95 -18.25 -22.24
C PRO A 37 -39.98 -18.55 -20.75
N GLU A 38 -38.90 -19.06 -20.17
CA GLU A 38 -38.75 -19.38 -18.74
C GLU A 38 -38.75 -18.15 -17.83
N PHE A 39 -38.53 -16.95 -18.38
CA PHE A 39 -38.39 -15.72 -17.59
C PHE A 39 -39.72 -15.19 -17.08
N PHE A 40 -40.85 -15.60 -17.67
CA PHE A 40 -42.18 -15.22 -17.22
C PHE A 40 -42.58 -15.99 -15.97
N ALA A 41 -43.25 -15.34 -15.01
CA ALA A 41 -43.69 -15.95 -13.77
C ALA A 41 -44.91 -16.85 -13.99
N ILE A 42 -45.84 -16.39 -14.83
CA ILE A 42 -47.13 -17.04 -15.04
C ILE A 42 -47.00 -18.08 -16.16
N GLN A 43 -47.37 -19.33 -15.88
CA GLN A 43 -47.29 -20.42 -16.85
C GLN A 43 -48.06 -20.12 -18.15
N ALA A 44 -49.22 -19.46 -18.05
CA ALA A 44 -49.97 -19.03 -19.23
C ALA A 44 -49.15 -18.06 -20.12
N HIS A 45 -48.44 -17.10 -19.52
CA HIS A 45 -47.57 -16.16 -20.24
C HIS A 45 -46.37 -16.86 -20.87
N GLN A 46 -45.77 -17.84 -20.19
CA GLN A 46 -44.69 -18.66 -20.73
C GLN A 46 -45.13 -19.40 -22.01
N ILE A 47 -46.34 -20.00 -21.99
CA ILE A 47 -46.89 -20.72 -23.14
C ILE A 47 -47.16 -19.76 -24.30
N ILE A 48 -47.75 -18.60 -24.03
CA ILE A 48 -48.05 -17.58 -25.05
C ILE A 48 -46.75 -17.06 -25.68
N TYR A 49 -45.74 -16.70 -24.88
CA TYR A 49 -44.45 -16.25 -25.40
C TYR A 49 -43.74 -17.35 -26.19
N LYS A 50 -43.80 -18.62 -25.73
CA LYS A 50 -43.24 -19.75 -26.46
C LYS A 50 -43.88 -19.94 -27.82
N ALA A 51 -45.20 -19.76 -27.93
CA ALA A 51 -45.91 -19.79 -29.20
C ALA A 51 -45.43 -18.67 -30.13
N MET A 52 -45.32 -17.45 -29.62
CA MET A 52 -44.79 -16.30 -30.37
C MET A 52 -43.37 -16.54 -30.86
N TRP A 53 -42.48 -17.03 -29.98
CA TRP A 53 -41.09 -17.34 -30.30
C TRP A 53 -40.97 -18.42 -31.38
N GLN A 54 -41.82 -19.46 -31.34
CA GLN A 54 -41.85 -20.50 -32.37
C GLN A 54 -42.39 -20.00 -33.71
N LEU A 55 -43.43 -19.16 -33.69
CA LEU A 55 -43.95 -18.52 -34.91
C LEU A 55 -42.92 -17.59 -35.54
N TYR A 56 -42.22 -16.82 -34.72
CA TYR A 56 -41.12 -15.95 -35.14
C TYR A 56 -39.98 -16.76 -35.78
N ASN A 57 -39.54 -17.86 -35.15
CA ASN A 57 -38.54 -18.76 -35.74
C ASN A 57 -39.00 -19.42 -37.05
N GLN A 58 -40.32 -19.51 -37.29
CA GLN A 58 -40.90 -19.98 -38.56
C GLN A 58 -41.08 -18.84 -39.59
N GLY A 59 -40.71 -17.61 -39.26
CA GLY A 59 -40.90 -16.43 -40.11
C GLY A 59 -42.36 -16.02 -40.30
N LYS A 60 -43.26 -16.41 -39.38
CA LYS A 60 -44.68 -16.05 -39.41
C LYS A 60 -44.94 -14.84 -38.51
N PRO A 61 -45.91 -13.97 -38.87
CA PRO A 61 -46.26 -12.83 -38.02
C PRO A 61 -46.81 -13.28 -36.67
N THR A 62 -46.47 -12.56 -35.61
CA THR A 62 -46.93 -12.82 -34.24
C THR A 62 -48.15 -11.98 -33.85
N ASP A 63 -49.11 -11.87 -34.77
CA ASP A 63 -50.36 -11.16 -34.53
C ASP A 63 -51.36 -12.01 -33.73
N LEU A 64 -52.42 -11.36 -33.22
CA LEU A 64 -53.47 -12.02 -32.43
C LEU A 64 -54.05 -13.25 -33.13
N MET A 65 -54.35 -13.14 -34.42
CA MET A 65 -54.99 -14.20 -35.20
C MET A 65 -54.06 -15.41 -35.37
N THR A 66 -52.79 -15.19 -35.74
CA THR A 66 -51.83 -16.27 -35.98
C THR A 66 -51.43 -16.96 -34.69
N VAL A 67 -51.19 -16.20 -33.61
CA VAL A 67 -50.90 -16.78 -32.29
C VAL A 67 -52.08 -17.61 -31.79
N THR A 68 -53.31 -17.12 -31.96
CA THR A 68 -54.52 -17.84 -31.55
C THR A 68 -54.71 -19.13 -32.36
N SER A 69 -54.56 -19.07 -33.69
CA SER A 69 -54.63 -20.25 -34.55
C SER A 69 -53.60 -21.30 -34.15
N TRP A 70 -52.35 -20.88 -33.91
CA TRP A 70 -51.28 -21.78 -33.51
C TRP A 70 -51.57 -22.46 -32.16
N LEU A 71 -52.12 -21.72 -31.19
CA LEU A 71 -52.50 -22.25 -29.89
C LEU A 71 -53.69 -23.23 -29.96
N VAL A 72 -54.62 -23.02 -30.90
CA VAL A 72 -55.73 -23.95 -31.20
C VAL A 72 -55.16 -25.24 -31.80
N ASP A 73 -54.32 -25.12 -32.82
CA ASP A 73 -53.73 -26.27 -33.53
C ASP A 73 -52.90 -27.18 -32.60
N ASN A 74 -52.30 -26.60 -31.56
CA ASN A 74 -51.51 -27.33 -30.56
C ASN A 74 -52.31 -27.74 -29.31
N ASN A 75 -53.63 -27.52 -29.26
CA ASN A 75 -54.49 -27.78 -28.10
C ASN A 75 -53.99 -27.12 -26.79
N LEU A 76 -53.36 -25.94 -26.90
CA LEU A 76 -52.83 -25.17 -25.76
C LEU A 76 -53.76 -24.02 -25.34
N LEU A 77 -54.75 -23.69 -26.17
CA LEU A 77 -55.66 -22.57 -25.95
C LEU A 77 -56.48 -22.70 -24.64
N GLU A 78 -56.93 -23.91 -24.29
CA GLU A 78 -57.68 -24.12 -23.04
C GLU A 78 -56.80 -23.89 -21.80
N LYS A 79 -55.52 -24.25 -21.87
CA LYS A 79 -54.57 -24.12 -20.74
C LYS A 79 -54.22 -22.68 -20.39
N ILE A 80 -54.36 -21.76 -21.34
CA ILE A 80 -54.06 -20.33 -21.13
C ILE A 80 -55.28 -19.50 -20.74
N GLY A 81 -56.47 -20.11 -20.61
CA GLY A 81 -57.72 -19.41 -20.28
C GLY A 81 -58.54 -18.94 -21.48
N GLY A 82 -58.30 -19.52 -22.67
CA GLY A 82 -59.05 -19.22 -23.89
C GLY A 82 -58.66 -17.91 -24.59
N GLN A 83 -59.35 -17.59 -25.68
CA GLN A 83 -59.09 -16.38 -26.47
C GLN A 83 -59.25 -15.09 -25.67
N VAL A 84 -60.15 -15.09 -24.68
CA VAL A 84 -60.44 -13.94 -23.82
C VAL A 84 -59.16 -13.45 -23.11
N LYS A 85 -58.29 -14.36 -22.67
CA LYS A 85 -57.04 -13.96 -21.99
C LYS A 85 -56.10 -13.22 -22.93
N ILE A 86 -56.00 -13.63 -24.21
CA ILE A 86 -55.13 -12.97 -25.19
C ILE A 86 -55.66 -11.58 -25.55
N VAL A 87 -56.98 -11.44 -25.70
CA VAL A 87 -57.62 -10.13 -25.93
C VAL A 87 -57.40 -9.19 -24.74
N GLN A 88 -57.50 -9.70 -23.50
CA GLN A 88 -57.21 -8.91 -22.30
C GLN A 88 -55.75 -8.42 -22.23
N LEU A 89 -54.80 -9.21 -22.74
CA LEU A 89 -53.40 -8.78 -22.82
C LEU A 89 -53.28 -7.55 -23.72
N LEU A 90 -53.87 -7.58 -24.91
CA LEU A 90 -53.89 -6.45 -25.85
C LEU A 90 -54.47 -5.17 -25.22
N GLU A 91 -55.62 -5.27 -24.55
CA GLU A 91 -56.29 -4.12 -23.93
C GLU A 91 -55.46 -3.46 -22.81
N ARG A 92 -54.62 -4.24 -22.11
CA ARG A 92 -53.78 -3.74 -21.01
C ARG A 92 -52.48 -3.08 -21.48
N THR A 93 -52.13 -3.21 -22.76
CA THR A 93 -50.89 -2.64 -23.28
C THR A 93 -51.07 -1.21 -23.77
N VAL A 94 -50.28 -0.31 -23.21
CA VAL A 94 -50.39 1.14 -23.50
C VAL A 94 -49.55 1.53 -24.72
N SER A 95 -48.41 0.87 -24.95
CA SER A 95 -47.52 1.16 -26.09
C SER A 95 -46.43 0.09 -26.29
N ALA A 96 -46.05 -0.17 -27.55
CA ALA A 96 -44.94 -1.04 -27.92
C ALA A 96 -43.55 -0.35 -27.87
N VAL A 97 -43.49 0.95 -27.56
CA VAL A 97 -42.23 1.72 -27.59
C VAL A 97 -41.28 1.30 -26.47
N ASN A 98 -41.79 1.08 -25.25
CA ASN A 98 -40.97 0.84 -24.04
C ASN A 98 -40.76 -0.64 -23.70
N ILE A 99 -40.97 -1.55 -24.66
CA ILE A 99 -40.89 -2.99 -24.40
C ILE A 99 -39.50 -3.39 -23.86
N ASP A 100 -38.43 -2.74 -24.29
CA ASP A 100 -37.05 -3.01 -23.85
C ASP A 100 -36.86 -2.74 -22.34
N GLN A 101 -37.46 -1.65 -21.83
CA GLN A 101 -37.43 -1.32 -20.41
C GLN A 101 -38.21 -2.33 -19.57
N TYR A 102 -39.37 -2.77 -20.07
CA TYR A 102 -40.17 -3.79 -19.39
C TYR A 102 -39.48 -5.16 -19.42
N ALA A 103 -38.80 -5.50 -20.51
CA ALA A 103 -38.00 -6.73 -20.61
C ALA A 103 -36.92 -6.78 -19.53
N ALA A 104 -36.17 -5.69 -19.34
CA ALA A 104 -35.17 -5.60 -18.27
C ALA A 104 -35.77 -5.82 -16.86
N LEU A 105 -36.98 -5.31 -16.61
CA LEU A 105 -37.69 -5.53 -15.35
C LEU A 105 -38.06 -7.00 -15.13
N VAL A 106 -38.54 -7.70 -16.18
CA VAL A 106 -38.86 -9.13 -16.10
C VAL A 106 -37.59 -9.96 -15.85
N VAL A 107 -36.47 -9.62 -16.50
CA VAL A 107 -35.17 -10.26 -16.25
C VAL A 107 -34.72 -10.09 -14.80
N ASP A 108 -34.79 -8.88 -14.23
CA ASP A 108 -34.45 -8.65 -12.81
C ASP A 108 -35.31 -9.52 -11.88
N LYS A 109 -36.62 -9.62 -12.13
CA LYS A 109 -37.50 -10.48 -11.33
C LYS A 109 -37.15 -11.96 -11.49
N PHE A 110 -36.84 -12.43 -12.69
CA PHE A 110 -36.42 -13.81 -12.93
C PHE A 110 -35.13 -14.16 -12.20
N ILE A 111 -34.10 -13.31 -12.27
CA ILE A 111 -32.83 -13.50 -11.55
C ILE A 111 -33.07 -13.60 -10.05
N ARG A 112 -33.94 -12.74 -9.49
CA ARG A 112 -34.33 -12.82 -8.07
C ARG A 112 -35.03 -14.13 -7.73
N ARG A 113 -35.88 -14.68 -8.61
CA ARG A 113 -36.50 -16.00 -8.40
C ARG A 113 -35.46 -17.12 -8.42
N LYS A 114 -34.53 -17.09 -9.38
CA LYS A 114 -33.41 -18.04 -9.44
C LYS A 114 -32.52 -17.98 -8.21
N LEU A 115 -32.26 -16.78 -7.67
CA LEU A 115 -31.53 -16.60 -6.41
C LEU A 115 -32.26 -17.23 -5.23
N ILE A 116 -33.57 -17.06 -5.13
CA ILE A 116 -34.39 -17.69 -4.08
C ILE A 116 -34.33 -19.22 -4.21
N GLN A 117 -34.44 -19.74 -5.43
CA GLN A 117 -34.33 -21.19 -5.68
C GLN A 117 -32.96 -21.73 -5.26
N ALA A 118 -31.87 -21.09 -5.69
CA ALA A 118 -30.52 -21.47 -5.29
C ALA A 118 -30.34 -21.40 -3.77
N GLY A 119 -30.92 -20.37 -3.12
CA GLY A 119 -30.92 -20.24 -1.67
C GLY A 119 -31.63 -21.39 -0.96
N ASN A 120 -32.79 -21.83 -1.47
CA ASN A 120 -33.50 -22.99 -0.93
C ASN A 120 -32.71 -24.29 -1.14
N GLU A 121 -32.06 -24.47 -2.29
CA GLU A 121 -31.22 -25.64 -2.56
C GLU A 121 -29.98 -25.67 -1.65
N ILE A 122 -29.35 -24.51 -1.40
CA ILE A 122 -28.23 -24.38 -0.45
C ILE A 122 -28.71 -24.63 0.99
N PHE A 123 -29.90 -24.15 1.33
CA PHE A 123 -30.53 -24.40 2.62
C PHE A 123 -30.76 -25.91 2.82
N ASP A 124 -31.28 -26.62 1.82
CA ASP A 124 -31.48 -28.07 1.86
C ASP A 124 -30.16 -28.84 1.98
N LEU A 125 -29.10 -28.39 1.28
CA LEU A 125 -27.75 -28.95 1.40
C LEU A 125 -27.20 -28.84 2.83
N GLY A 126 -27.54 -27.77 3.56
CA GLY A 126 -27.13 -27.57 4.95
C GLY A 126 -27.66 -28.63 5.93
N PHE A 127 -28.77 -29.30 5.60
CA PHE A 127 -29.32 -30.39 6.42
C PHE A 127 -28.71 -31.77 6.11
N GLN A 128 -27.92 -31.90 5.03
CA GLN A 128 -27.34 -33.16 4.61
C GLN A 128 -26.06 -33.49 5.40
N THR A 129 -26.22 -34.17 6.54
CA THR A 129 -25.10 -34.57 7.42
C THR A 129 -24.30 -35.78 6.92
N ALA A 130 -24.77 -36.47 5.86
CA ALA A 130 -24.10 -37.65 5.31
C ALA A 130 -22.89 -37.32 4.41
N THR A 131 -22.82 -36.11 3.88
CA THR A 131 -21.77 -35.62 2.97
C THR A 131 -20.71 -34.80 3.70
N LYS A 132 -19.46 -34.80 3.21
CA LYS A 132 -18.37 -34.01 3.80
C LYS A 132 -18.64 -32.51 3.62
N LEU A 133 -18.28 -31.71 4.63
CA LEU A 133 -18.53 -30.27 4.61
C LEU A 133 -17.86 -29.55 3.43
N GLU A 134 -16.63 -29.92 3.07
CA GLU A 134 -15.89 -29.36 1.93
C GLU A 134 -16.70 -29.48 0.63
N THR A 135 -17.27 -30.67 0.36
CA THR A 135 -18.07 -30.90 -0.85
C THR A 135 -19.38 -30.11 -0.86
N ILE A 136 -19.95 -29.82 0.31
CA ILE A 136 -21.17 -29.00 0.42
C ILE A 136 -20.84 -27.53 0.14
N LEU A 137 -19.70 -27.04 0.64
CA LEU A 137 -19.23 -25.67 0.37
C LEU A 137 -18.93 -25.47 -1.11
N ASP A 138 -18.24 -26.43 -1.75
CA ASP A 138 -17.97 -26.39 -3.20
C ASP A 138 -19.28 -26.36 -4.02
N GLN A 139 -20.27 -27.18 -3.67
CA GLN A 139 -21.57 -27.20 -4.35
C GLN A 139 -22.35 -25.90 -4.16
N ALA A 140 -22.28 -25.30 -2.97
CA ALA A 140 -22.90 -24.01 -2.69
C ALA A 140 -22.24 -22.89 -3.51
N GLU A 141 -20.90 -22.89 -3.60
CA GLU A 141 -20.15 -21.93 -4.41
C GLU A 141 -20.50 -22.04 -5.90
N GLN A 142 -20.52 -23.26 -6.45
CA GLN A 142 -20.91 -23.50 -7.84
C GLN A 142 -22.32 -23.00 -8.16
N LYS A 143 -23.28 -23.20 -7.26
CA LYS A 143 -24.67 -22.73 -7.44
C LYS A 143 -24.77 -21.21 -7.45
N ILE A 144 -24.05 -20.52 -6.56
CA ILE A 144 -24.00 -19.04 -6.56
C ILE A 144 -23.27 -18.51 -7.80
N PHE A 145 -22.19 -19.18 -8.21
CA PHE A 145 -21.42 -18.79 -9.38
C PHE A 145 -22.23 -18.91 -10.68
N ALA A 146 -23.03 -19.98 -10.85
CA ALA A 146 -23.89 -20.17 -12.02
C ALA A 146 -24.90 -19.02 -12.22
N LEU A 147 -25.42 -18.44 -11.13
CA LEU A 147 -26.31 -17.26 -11.20
C LEU A 147 -25.62 -16.01 -11.75
N THR A 148 -24.31 -15.91 -11.56
CA THR A 148 -23.51 -14.78 -12.04
C THR A 148 -23.25 -14.88 -13.54
N GLN A 149 -23.16 -16.11 -14.08
CA GLN A 149 -22.98 -16.37 -15.51
C GLN A 149 -24.25 -16.24 -16.35
N ASP A 150 -25.43 -16.38 -15.74
CA ASP A 150 -26.72 -16.23 -16.44
C ASP A 150 -27.08 -14.77 -16.79
N LYS A 151 -26.28 -13.79 -16.36
CA LYS A 151 -26.38 -12.45 -16.95
C LYS A 151 -25.93 -12.57 -18.41
N PRO A 152 -26.71 -12.07 -19.39
CA PRO A 152 -26.27 -12.06 -20.77
C PRO A 152 -24.90 -11.39 -20.82
N GLN A 153 -23.89 -12.19 -21.14
CA GLN A 153 -22.59 -11.73 -21.58
C GLN A 153 -22.85 -10.78 -22.75
N GLN A 154 -22.16 -9.64 -22.78
CA GLN A 154 -22.21 -8.73 -23.93
C GLN A 154 -22.10 -9.53 -25.23
N ASP A 155 -22.98 -9.20 -26.19
CA ASP A 155 -23.19 -9.94 -27.43
C ASP A 155 -21.89 -10.26 -28.18
N LEU A 156 -21.94 -11.34 -28.95
CA LEU A 156 -20.92 -11.65 -29.95
C LEU A 156 -20.90 -10.53 -30.98
N VAL A 157 -19.89 -9.66 -30.91
CA VAL A 157 -19.71 -8.58 -31.87
C VAL A 157 -19.31 -9.19 -33.23
N PRO A 158 -19.99 -8.83 -34.35
CA PRO A 158 -19.60 -9.26 -35.69
C PRO A 158 -18.15 -8.89 -35.96
N ILE A 159 -17.37 -9.81 -36.52
CA ILE A 159 -15.95 -9.56 -36.79
C ILE A 159 -15.73 -8.35 -37.70
N SER A 160 -16.70 -8.04 -38.58
CA SER A 160 -16.67 -6.85 -39.43
C SER A 160 -16.67 -5.53 -38.66
N GLU A 161 -17.36 -5.47 -37.52
CA GLU A 161 -17.39 -4.27 -36.67
C GLU A 161 -16.09 -4.15 -35.88
N THR A 162 -15.64 -5.26 -35.27
CA THR A 162 -14.33 -5.31 -34.59
C THR A 162 -13.18 -5.02 -35.56
N LEU A 163 -13.30 -5.40 -36.83
CA LEU A 163 -12.30 -5.11 -37.86
C LEU A 163 -12.18 -3.62 -38.14
N ILE A 164 -13.29 -2.87 -38.14
CA ILE A 164 -13.26 -1.42 -38.36
C ILE A 164 -12.56 -0.73 -37.18
N ASP A 165 -12.95 -1.08 -35.96
CA ASP A 165 -12.36 -0.51 -34.73
C ASP A 165 -10.87 -0.87 -34.62
N THR A 166 -10.51 -2.12 -34.89
CA THR A 166 -9.11 -2.55 -34.87
C THR A 166 -8.28 -1.92 -35.98
N PHE A 167 -8.85 -1.65 -37.15
CA PHE A 167 -8.13 -0.97 -38.24
C PHE A 167 -7.89 0.51 -37.93
N GLN A 168 -8.87 1.20 -37.34
CA GLN A 168 -8.70 2.56 -36.84
C GLN A 168 -7.65 2.63 -35.74
N GLU A 169 -7.66 1.70 -34.78
CA GLU A 169 -6.59 1.62 -33.78
C GLU A 169 -5.21 1.39 -34.41
N ILE A 170 -5.12 0.65 -35.52
CA ILE A 170 -3.85 0.42 -36.23
C ILE A 170 -3.39 1.68 -36.99
N GLU A 171 -4.30 2.42 -37.61
CA GLU A 171 -4.00 3.71 -38.25
C GLU A 171 -3.49 4.73 -37.23
N ASP A 172 -4.20 4.87 -36.09
CA ASP A 172 -3.79 5.75 -34.98
C ASP A 172 -2.40 5.39 -34.43
N ARG A 173 -2.06 4.09 -34.40
CA ARG A 173 -0.73 3.59 -34.00
C ARG A 173 0.36 3.94 -35.03
N ASN A 174 0.03 3.98 -36.32
CA ASN A 174 0.99 4.22 -37.40
C ASN A 174 1.30 5.72 -37.57
N GLU A 175 0.35 6.61 -37.23
CA GLU A 175 0.55 8.07 -37.30
C GLU A 175 1.40 8.64 -36.15
N GLY A 176 1.82 7.81 -35.18
CA GLY A 176 2.80 8.17 -34.14
C GLY A 176 2.25 9.11 -33.06
N VAL A 177 0.93 9.25 -32.95
CA VAL A 177 0.26 10.23 -32.07
C VAL A 177 0.30 9.80 -30.60
N ALA A 178 0.45 8.51 -30.29
CA ALA A 178 0.70 8.01 -28.93
C ALA A 178 1.21 6.56 -28.93
N LEU A 179 1.96 6.18 -27.89
CA LEU A 179 2.16 4.77 -27.57
C LEU A 179 0.78 4.15 -27.25
N PRO A 180 0.41 2.99 -27.83
CA PRO A 180 -0.90 2.37 -27.62
C PRO A 180 -1.16 2.03 -26.15
N GLY A 181 -0.10 1.73 -25.39
CA GLY A 181 -0.16 1.48 -23.96
C GLY A 181 0.31 2.64 -23.09
N LEU A 182 0.07 2.53 -21.78
CA LEU A 182 0.63 3.42 -20.77
C LEU A 182 2.16 3.34 -20.80
N ALA A 183 2.82 4.44 -21.17
CA ALA A 183 4.28 4.52 -21.21
C ALA A 183 4.86 4.27 -19.80
N CYS A 184 5.81 3.35 -19.71
CA CYS A 184 6.50 3.04 -18.46
C CYS A 184 7.66 4.01 -18.18
N GLY A 185 8.09 4.78 -19.18
CA GLY A 185 9.13 5.80 -19.06
C GLY A 185 10.55 5.28 -19.34
N PHE A 186 10.67 4.04 -19.82
CA PHE A 186 11.92 3.45 -20.28
C PHE A 186 11.87 3.28 -21.79
N TYR A 187 12.64 4.06 -22.53
CA TYR A 187 12.58 4.12 -24.00
C TYR A 187 12.66 2.74 -24.66
N ASP A 188 13.64 1.92 -24.28
CA ASP A 188 13.83 0.60 -24.88
C ASP A 188 12.68 -0.36 -24.56
N LEU A 189 12.14 -0.30 -23.34
CA LEU A 189 11.03 -1.17 -22.92
C LEU A 189 9.72 -0.72 -23.57
N ASP A 190 9.48 0.59 -23.63
CA ASP A 190 8.31 1.17 -24.31
C ASP A 190 8.36 0.91 -25.82
N ALA A 191 9.54 0.95 -26.45
CA ALA A 191 9.72 0.57 -27.84
C ALA A 191 9.48 -0.93 -28.08
N MET A 192 9.86 -1.80 -27.13
CA MET A 192 9.63 -3.25 -27.23
C MET A 192 8.19 -3.67 -26.95
N THR A 193 7.49 -2.95 -26.06
CA THR A 193 6.14 -3.32 -25.58
C THR A 193 5.02 -2.47 -26.17
N GLY A 194 5.35 -1.34 -26.79
CA GLY A 194 4.36 -0.33 -27.18
C GLY A 194 3.70 0.37 -25.99
N GLY A 195 4.30 0.29 -24.80
CA GLY A 195 3.70 0.67 -23.52
C GLY A 195 2.81 -0.44 -22.93
N PHE A 196 2.39 -0.25 -21.67
CA PHE A 196 1.53 -1.22 -20.98
C PHE A 196 0.07 -1.15 -21.43
N GLN A 197 -0.42 -2.22 -22.04
CA GLN A 197 -1.79 -2.28 -22.56
C GLN A 197 -2.82 -2.43 -21.45
N ARG A 198 -4.00 -1.86 -21.65
CA ARG A 198 -5.13 -2.02 -20.71
C ARG A 198 -5.67 -3.46 -20.85
N SER A 199 -6.10 -4.04 -19.73
CA SER A 199 -6.60 -5.43 -19.62
C SER A 199 -5.53 -6.54 -19.64
N ASP A 200 -4.24 -6.21 -19.85
CA ASP A 200 -3.16 -7.17 -19.70
C ASP A 200 -2.80 -7.41 -18.22
N LEU A 201 -2.62 -8.69 -17.85
CA LEU A 201 -1.95 -9.06 -16.61
C LEU A 201 -0.44 -9.09 -16.83
N ILE A 202 0.24 -8.00 -16.45
CA ILE A 202 1.70 -7.86 -16.63
C ILE A 202 2.43 -8.48 -15.44
N ILE A 203 2.97 -9.69 -15.64
CA ILE A 203 3.76 -10.39 -14.63
C ILE A 203 5.25 -10.11 -14.86
N VAL A 204 5.86 -9.35 -13.95
CA VAL A 204 7.32 -9.14 -13.95
C VAL A 204 7.99 -10.25 -13.15
N ALA A 205 8.26 -11.37 -13.81
CA ALA A 205 9.00 -12.48 -13.26
C ALA A 205 10.50 -12.33 -13.53
N GLY A 206 11.32 -12.62 -12.51
CA GLY A 206 12.76 -12.69 -12.62
C GLY A 206 13.25 -13.93 -11.91
N ARG A 207 14.35 -14.52 -12.39
CA ARG A 207 15.01 -15.61 -11.68
C ARG A 207 15.37 -15.16 -10.25
N PRO A 208 15.42 -16.09 -9.29
CA PRO A 208 16.12 -15.87 -8.04
C PRO A 208 17.48 -15.21 -8.34
N SER A 209 17.84 -14.15 -7.60
CA SER A 209 19.02 -13.31 -7.88
C SER A 209 18.89 -12.37 -9.09
N MET A 210 17.68 -11.88 -9.41
CA MET A 210 17.44 -10.78 -10.37
C MET A 210 16.86 -9.51 -9.71
N GLY A 211 17.04 -9.36 -8.37
CA GLY A 211 16.97 -8.04 -7.71
C GLY A 211 15.89 -7.77 -6.64
N LYS A 212 15.62 -8.66 -5.67
CA LYS A 212 14.66 -8.39 -4.56
C LYS A 212 15.01 -8.94 -3.16
N CYS A 213 16.25 -9.34 -2.84
CA CYS A 213 16.54 -10.08 -1.60
C CYS A 213 17.53 -9.35 -0.66
N ALA A 214 17.25 -9.42 0.66
CA ALA A 214 18.06 -8.92 1.77
C ALA A 214 18.34 -10.07 2.77
N ALA A 215 19.38 -9.93 3.61
CA ALA A 215 19.79 -10.97 4.56
C ALA A 215 18.74 -11.19 5.68
N TYR A 216 18.64 -12.41 6.22
CA TYR A 216 17.60 -12.81 7.19
C TYR A 216 17.64 -12.03 8.51
N ASP A 217 18.83 -11.56 8.90
CA ASP A 217 19.11 -10.80 10.12
C ASP A 217 18.94 -9.28 9.92
N THR A 218 18.61 -8.84 8.70
CA THR A 218 18.37 -7.42 8.39
C THR A 218 17.28 -6.89 9.32
N LEU A 219 17.61 -5.82 10.04
CA LEU A 219 16.69 -5.12 10.93
C LEU A 219 15.77 -4.19 10.14
N VAL A 220 14.50 -4.22 10.50
CA VAL A 220 13.43 -3.47 9.85
C VAL A 220 12.66 -2.68 10.89
N LEU A 221 12.39 -1.41 10.57
CA LEU A 221 11.65 -0.48 11.43
C LEU A 221 10.16 -0.60 11.17
N GLN A 222 9.40 -0.90 12.22
CA GLN A 222 7.94 -0.99 12.19
C GLN A 222 7.28 0.36 12.47
N LYS A 223 5.96 0.43 12.23
CA LYS A 223 5.13 1.61 12.51
C LYS A 223 5.10 2.03 13.98
N ASP A 224 5.32 1.10 14.91
CA ASP A 224 5.34 1.34 16.36
C ASP A 224 6.73 1.79 16.85
N GLY A 225 7.67 2.00 15.93
CA GLY A 225 9.06 2.32 16.22
C GLY A 225 9.92 1.11 16.56
N SER A 226 9.38 -0.10 16.73
CA SER A 226 10.19 -1.27 17.07
C SER A 226 11.09 -1.73 15.91
N LEU A 227 12.21 -2.37 16.26
CA LEU A 227 13.10 -3.05 15.32
C LEU A 227 12.86 -4.57 15.39
N VAL A 228 12.66 -5.19 14.23
CA VAL A 228 12.52 -6.65 14.08
C VAL A 228 13.38 -7.15 12.93
N THR A 229 13.83 -8.39 13.03
CA THR A 229 14.59 -9.04 11.96
C THR A 229 13.65 -9.51 10.84
N LEU A 230 14.15 -9.59 9.60
CA LEU A 230 13.39 -10.20 8.50
C LEU A 230 12.98 -11.66 8.80
N ALA A 231 13.78 -12.41 9.55
CA ALA A 231 13.43 -13.76 10.00
C ALA A 231 12.19 -13.80 10.89
N GLU A 232 12.05 -12.86 11.83
CA GLU A 232 10.85 -12.75 12.67
C GLU A 232 9.63 -12.29 11.88
N VAL A 233 9.83 -11.33 10.99
CA VAL A 233 8.78 -10.85 10.06
C VAL A 233 8.27 -12.00 9.19
N TYR A 234 9.16 -12.82 8.63
CA TYR A 234 8.80 -13.99 7.85
C TYR A 234 8.00 -15.02 8.67
N LYS A 235 8.37 -15.25 9.93
CA LYS A 235 7.62 -16.16 10.82
C LYS A 235 6.22 -15.64 11.16
N ARG A 236 6.08 -14.33 11.35
CA ARG A 236 4.80 -13.69 11.75
C ARG A 236 3.88 -13.43 10.56
N GLN A 237 4.42 -13.34 9.34
CA GLN A 237 3.68 -13.00 8.11
C GLN A 237 2.90 -11.68 8.21
N GLU A 238 3.34 -10.78 9.09
CA GLU A 238 2.68 -9.50 9.33
C GLU A 238 3.69 -8.42 9.71
N VAL A 239 3.76 -7.35 8.92
CA VAL A 239 4.54 -6.15 9.22
C VAL A 239 4.05 -4.97 8.37
N GLU A 240 4.18 -3.75 8.89
CA GLU A 240 4.06 -2.52 8.09
C GLU A 240 5.43 -1.86 7.94
N LEU A 241 5.81 -1.56 6.70
CA LEU A 241 7.14 -1.09 6.32
C LEU A 241 7.09 0.33 5.76
N LEU A 242 8.15 1.08 6.03
CA LEU A 242 8.41 2.34 5.32
C LEU A 242 8.86 2.08 3.89
N THR A 243 8.22 2.73 2.94
CA THR A 243 8.62 2.74 1.53
C THR A 243 8.72 4.17 1.00
N LEU A 244 9.55 4.36 -0.03
CA LEU A 244 9.78 5.67 -0.65
C LEU A 244 8.81 5.88 -1.81
N GLY A 245 7.96 6.91 -1.71
CA GLY A 245 7.02 7.27 -2.77
C GLY A 245 7.66 8.04 -3.93
N LYS A 246 6.92 8.16 -5.03
CA LYS A 246 7.31 8.96 -6.21
C LYS A 246 7.60 10.42 -5.86
N ASN A 247 6.98 10.94 -4.80
CA ASN A 247 7.20 12.27 -4.24
C ASN A 247 8.45 12.36 -3.34
N ARG A 248 9.29 11.32 -3.28
CA ARG A 248 10.47 11.20 -2.39
C ARG A 248 10.14 11.34 -0.91
N LYS A 249 8.90 11.06 -0.51
CA LYS A 249 8.48 11.00 0.90
C LYS A 249 8.25 9.55 1.30
N PHE A 250 8.49 9.26 2.58
CA PHE A 250 8.22 7.95 3.16
C PHE A 250 6.72 7.80 3.47
N TYR A 251 6.18 6.60 3.24
CA TYR A 251 4.84 6.20 3.66
C TYR A 251 4.84 4.73 4.09
N LEU A 252 3.82 4.32 4.84
CA LEU A 252 3.67 2.94 5.32
C LEU A 252 3.00 2.06 4.27
N THR A 253 3.50 0.84 4.11
CA THR A 253 2.92 -0.18 3.22
C THR A 253 3.01 -1.57 3.84
N LYS A 254 2.15 -2.48 3.39
CA LYS A 254 2.18 -3.89 3.80
C LYS A 254 2.83 -4.73 2.70
N PRO A 255 3.75 -5.65 3.02
CA PRO A 255 4.26 -6.61 2.05
C PRO A 255 3.11 -7.44 1.47
N SER A 256 3.18 -7.72 0.16
CA SER A 256 2.20 -8.56 -0.53
C SER A 256 2.45 -10.06 -0.30
N ALA A 257 3.69 -10.45 0.00
CA ALA A 257 4.09 -11.83 0.26
C ALA A 257 5.41 -11.88 1.04
N PHE A 258 5.66 -13.02 1.70
CA PHE A 258 6.88 -13.32 2.41
C PHE A 258 7.46 -14.61 1.83
N VAL A 259 8.67 -14.55 1.26
CA VAL A 259 9.24 -15.65 0.49
C VAL A 259 10.66 -15.93 0.97
N ASP A 260 10.95 -17.21 1.25
CA ASP A 260 12.30 -17.69 1.52
C ASP A 260 13.03 -17.98 0.19
N ASP A 261 14.18 -17.35 0.00
CA ASP A 261 15.02 -17.45 -1.21
C ASP A 261 16.25 -18.36 -1.00
N GLY A 262 16.32 -19.06 0.13
CA GLY A 262 17.37 -20.03 0.46
C GLY A 262 18.72 -19.39 0.79
N ILE A 263 19.77 -20.22 0.81
CA ILE A 263 21.13 -19.81 1.20
C ILE A 263 21.87 -19.28 -0.03
N LYS A 264 22.35 -18.03 0.05
CA LYS A 264 23.07 -17.35 -1.03
C LYS A 264 24.24 -16.51 -0.49
N PRO A 265 25.29 -16.25 -1.30
CA PRO A 265 26.32 -15.30 -0.92
C PRO A 265 25.75 -13.88 -0.82
N VAL A 266 26.07 -13.21 0.29
CA VAL A 266 25.70 -11.81 0.55
C VAL A 266 26.95 -10.94 0.65
N PHE A 267 26.79 -9.68 0.27
CA PHE A 267 27.83 -8.67 0.26
C PHE A 267 27.44 -7.53 1.21
N ARG A 268 28.39 -7.12 2.05
CA ARG A 268 28.21 -5.96 2.93
C ARG A 268 28.56 -4.69 2.18
N VAL A 269 27.59 -3.78 2.09
CA VAL A 269 27.77 -2.44 1.52
C VAL A 269 27.84 -1.44 2.66
N THR A 270 28.97 -0.76 2.82
CA THR A 270 29.19 0.21 3.89
C THR A 270 29.37 1.61 3.32
N THR A 271 28.56 2.55 3.80
CA THR A 271 28.66 3.98 3.46
C THR A 271 29.83 4.63 4.19
N LYS A 272 30.32 5.77 3.69
CA LYS A 272 31.36 6.57 4.36
C LYS A 272 30.95 7.01 5.78
N LEU A 273 29.66 7.12 6.06
CA LEU A 273 29.11 7.46 7.38
C LEU A 273 29.03 6.24 8.32
N GLY A 274 29.52 5.07 7.90
CA GLY A 274 29.54 3.85 8.69
C GLY A 274 28.24 3.04 8.66
N ARG A 275 27.14 3.53 8.07
CA ARG A 275 25.92 2.72 7.86
C ARG A 275 26.21 1.59 6.89
N PHE A 276 25.68 0.40 7.15
CA PHE A 276 25.83 -0.74 6.24
C PHE A 276 24.51 -1.48 6.02
N VAL A 277 24.47 -2.25 4.93
CA VAL A 277 23.44 -3.25 4.69
C VAL A 277 24.07 -4.48 4.03
N GLU A 278 23.57 -5.67 4.33
CA GLU A 278 24.01 -6.92 3.72
C GLU A 278 22.99 -7.40 2.69
N THR A 279 23.42 -7.53 1.44
CA THR A 279 22.52 -7.75 0.31
C THR A 279 23.11 -8.69 -0.72
N THR A 280 22.26 -9.25 -1.57
CA THR A 280 22.72 -10.01 -2.74
C THR A 280 23.31 -9.08 -3.80
N ILE A 281 24.18 -9.61 -4.67
CA ILE A 281 24.86 -8.82 -5.72
C ILE A 281 23.90 -8.10 -6.68
N THR A 282 22.64 -8.52 -6.75
CA THR A 282 21.62 -7.92 -7.61
C THR A 282 20.73 -6.89 -6.92
N HIS A 283 20.91 -6.66 -5.62
CA HIS A 283 20.05 -5.76 -4.86
C HIS A 283 20.19 -4.31 -5.40
N PRO A 284 19.07 -3.62 -5.70
CA PRO A 284 19.11 -2.27 -6.24
C PRO A 284 19.32 -1.23 -5.15
N PHE A 285 20.22 -0.29 -5.41
CA PHE A 285 20.48 0.90 -4.60
C PHE A 285 20.09 2.14 -5.40
N LEU A 286 19.44 3.09 -4.74
CA LEU A 286 19.11 4.37 -5.36
C LEU A 286 20.36 5.25 -5.40
N THR A 287 20.85 5.56 -6.60
CA THR A 287 21.96 6.50 -6.85
C THR A 287 21.43 7.84 -7.34
N VAL A 288 22.32 8.80 -7.58
CA VAL A 288 21.96 10.11 -8.18
C VAL A 288 21.31 9.94 -9.56
N ASP A 289 21.76 8.93 -10.33
CA ASP A 289 21.26 8.64 -11.68
C ASP A 289 20.07 7.65 -11.67
N GLY A 290 19.53 7.32 -10.50
CA GLY A 290 18.45 6.34 -10.34
C GLY A 290 18.90 5.00 -9.76
N TRP A 291 18.05 3.98 -9.87
CA TRP A 291 18.27 2.67 -9.25
C TRP A 291 19.33 1.86 -10.01
N LYS A 292 20.37 1.41 -9.31
CA LYS A 292 21.44 0.57 -9.86
C LYS A 292 21.64 -0.68 -9.00
N PRO A 293 21.77 -1.89 -9.57
CA PRO A 293 22.09 -3.09 -8.80
C PRO A 293 23.52 -3.03 -8.24
N LEU A 294 23.77 -3.69 -7.12
CA LEU A 294 25.09 -3.74 -6.47
C LEU A 294 26.21 -4.18 -7.43
N ALA A 295 25.94 -5.12 -8.34
CA ALA A 295 26.89 -5.57 -9.38
C ALA A 295 27.45 -4.43 -10.25
N LYS A 296 26.74 -3.31 -10.36
CA LYS A 296 27.12 -2.14 -11.17
C LYS A 296 27.63 -0.96 -10.33
N LEU A 297 27.56 -1.05 -9.00
CA LEU A 297 28.07 -0.01 -8.12
C LEU A 297 29.58 -0.09 -7.98
N GLN A 298 30.23 1.08 -7.91
CA GLN A 298 31.66 1.18 -7.61
C GLN A 298 31.90 1.80 -6.23
N VAL A 299 33.01 1.42 -5.60
CA VAL A 299 33.43 2.01 -4.33
C VAL A 299 33.65 3.51 -4.51
N GLY A 300 32.98 4.32 -3.69
CA GLY A 300 32.99 5.79 -3.78
C GLY A 300 31.75 6.39 -4.46
N GLU A 301 30.90 5.58 -5.10
CA GLU A 301 29.65 6.04 -5.69
C GLU A 301 28.64 6.48 -4.59
N LYS A 302 27.86 7.52 -4.88
CA LYS A 302 26.89 8.07 -3.94
C LYS A 302 25.57 7.31 -4.03
N ILE A 303 25.18 6.68 -2.93
CA ILE A 303 23.87 6.06 -2.75
C ILE A 303 22.98 6.92 -1.85
N ALA A 304 21.68 6.86 -2.07
CA ALA A 304 20.69 7.53 -1.25
C ALA A 304 20.52 6.80 0.08
N VAL A 305 20.51 7.57 1.16
CA VAL A 305 20.26 7.11 2.52
C VAL A 305 19.16 7.99 3.09
N PRO A 306 18.21 7.45 3.88
CA PRO A 306 17.22 8.26 4.57
C PRO A 306 17.90 9.36 5.39
N ARG A 307 17.40 10.59 5.27
CA ARG A 307 17.87 11.74 6.05
C ARG A 307 17.14 11.89 7.38
N ARG A 308 15.89 11.43 7.45
CA ARG A 308 15.03 11.42 8.64
C ARG A 308 14.06 10.24 8.57
N LEU A 309 13.80 9.60 9.71
CA LEU A 309 12.80 8.53 9.89
C LEU A 309 11.85 8.91 11.03
N ASP A 310 10.83 9.70 10.73
CA ASP A 310 9.93 10.32 11.72
C ASP A 310 8.90 9.31 12.30
N ILE A 311 9.38 8.20 12.83
CA ILE A 311 8.59 7.14 13.48
C ILE A 311 9.06 6.98 14.92
N PHE A 312 8.11 7.12 15.85
CA PHE A 312 8.30 6.93 17.28
C PHE A 312 7.22 5.96 17.79
N GLY A 313 7.45 5.39 18.97
CA GLY A 313 6.42 4.61 19.63
C GLY A 313 5.62 5.46 20.62
N ASN A 314 4.90 4.80 21.52
CA ASN A 314 4.00 5.43 22.48
C ASN A 314 4.34 5.03 23.93
N GLU A 315 5.45 4.32 24.15
CA GLU A 315 5.86 3.87 25.48
C GLU A 315 6.49 5.03 26.26
N THR A 316 6.24 5.04 27.57
CA THR A 316 6.80 6.01 28.51
C THR A 316 7.38 5.29 29.70
N ILE A 317 8.51 5.77 30.22
CA ILE A 317 9.17 5.22 31.40
C ILE A 317 9.65 6.36 32.30
N PRO A 318 9.82 6.13 33.62
CA PRO A 318 10.45 7.09 34.51
C PRO A 318 11.93 7.31 34.14
N GLU A 319 12.42 8.56 34.25
CA GLU A 319 13.83 8.89 33.99
C GLU A 319 14.81 8.13 34.90
N SER A 320 14.37 7.74 36.11
CA SER A 320 15.16 6.93 37.05
C SER A 320 15.50 5.54 36.52
N GLU A 321 14.77 5.04 35.52
CA GLU A 321 14.94 3.71 34.94
C GLU A 321 15.76 3.75 33.63
N PHE A 322 16.25 4.92 33.20
CA PHE A 322 17.02 5.04 31.96
C PHE A 322 18.33 4.25 31.97
N SER A 323 18.99 4.11 33.12
CA SER A 323 20.19 3.25 33.25
C SER A 323 19.91 1.80 32.87
N ASP A 324 18.71 1.34 33.17
CA ASP A 324 18.31 -0.06 33.04
C ASP A 324 17.95 -0.41 31.58
N LEU A 325 17.84 0.60 30.72
CA LEU A 325 17.64 0.44 29.28
C LEU A 325 18.92 0.12 28.50
N ILE A 326 20.07 0.20 29.15
CA ILE A 326 21.37 -0.18 28.58
C ILE A 326 21.73 -1.56 29.13
N ASP A 327 21.73 -2.56 28.25
CA ASP A 327 22.21 -3.89 28.60
C ASP A 327 23.75 -3.85 28.67
N SER A 328 24.27 -3.81 29.90
CA SER A 328 25.71 -3.75 30.18
C SER A 328 26.44 -5.05 29.85
N GLU A 329 25.74 -6.19 29.84
CA GLU A 329 26.31 -7.49 29.50
C GLU A 329 26.45 -7.67 27.99
N ASN A 330 25.39 -7.34 27.24
CA ASN A 330 25.36 -7.46 25.77
C ASN A 330 25.82 -6.19 25.04
N LEU A 331 26.15 -5.13 25.79
CA LEU A 331 26.57 -3.82 25.32
C LEU A 331 25.66 -3.31 24.20
N CYS A 332 24.35 -3.28 24.47
CA CYS A 332 23.31 -2.86 23.52
C CYS A 332 22.10 -2.25 24.22
N LEU A 333 21.25 -1.56 23.45
CA LEU A 333 19.99 -0.99 23.95
C LEU A 333 18.89 -2.06 24.02
N PHE A 334 18.10 -2.04 25.09
CA PHE A 334 16.91 -2.87 25.20
C PHE A 334 15.88 -2.51 24.11
N PRO A 335 15.08 -3.49 23.62
CA PRO A 335 14.08 -3.25 22.57
C PRO A 335 13.05 -2.16 22.91
N LEU A 336 12.78 -1.95 24.20
CA LEU A 336 11.84 -0.94 24.69
C LEU A 336 12.24 0.48 24.26
N VAL A 337 13.55 0.78 24.18
CA VAL A 337 14.06 2.10 23.78
C VAL A 337 13.52 2.52 22.41
N PHE A 338 13.39 1.58 21.48
CA PHE A 338 12.92 1.86 20.13
C PHE A 338 11.41 2.14 20.07
N LYS A 339 10.65 1.84 21.13
CA LYS A 339 9.21 2.07 21.25
C LYS A 339 8.85 3.29 22.09
N LEU A 340 9.83 4.04 22.59
CA LEU A 340 9.58 5.25 23.37
C LEU A 340 8.91 6.34 22.51
N GLU A 341 8.08 7.15 23.16
CA GLU A 341 7.58 8.39 22.58
C GLU A 341 8.71 9.39 22.30
N LYS A 342 8.47 10.35 21.40
CA LYS A 342 9.50 11.31 20.95
C LYS A 342 10.17 12.06 22.11
N SER A 343 9.40 12.54 23.08
CA SER A 343 9.87 13.25 24.28
C SER A 343 10.76 12.39 25.16
N GLN A 344 10.30 11.18 25.50
CA GLN A 344 11.05 10.22 26.31
C GLN A 344 12.34 9.77 25.63
N LEU A 345 12.29 9.52 24.32
CA LEU A 345 13.47 9.16 23.55
C LEU A 345 14.50 10.29 23.50
N ALA A 346 14.05 11.55 23.42
CA ALA A 346 14.94 12.71 23.50
C ALA A 346 15.62 12.82 24.87
N LEU A 347 14.87 12.62 25.96
CA LEU A 347 15.41 12.59 27.32
C LEU A 347 16.41 11.45 27.52
N PHE A 348 16.11 10.27 26.99
CA PHE A 348 17.03 9.13 27.04
C PHE A 348 18.33 9.40 26.28
N ILE A 349 18.27 10.01 25.09
CA ILE A 349 19.49 10.39 24.35
C ILE A 349 20.28 11.45 25.11
N ARG A 350 19.61 12.41 25.74
CA ARG A 350 20.26 13.40 26.59
C ARG A 350 21.02 12.73 27.72
N TYR A 351 20.40 11.75 28.39
CA TYR A 351 21.03 10.93 29.41
C TYR A 351 22.26 10.16 28.88
N LEU A 352 22.17 9.55 27.71
CA LEU A 352 23.33 8.86 27.09
C LEU A 352 24.49 9.82 26.82
N PHE A 353 24.19 11.00 26.28
CA PHE A 353 25.21 12.01 25.97
C PHE A 353 25.76 12.70 27.23
N SER A 354 25.02 12.77 28.34
CA SER A 354 25.57 13.24 29.62
C SER A 354 26.65 12.30 30.17
N CYS A 355 26.53 10.99 29.93
CA CYS A 355 27.49 10.01 30.42
C CYS A 355 28.75 9.94 29.55
N ASP A 356 28.60 9.70 28.24
CA ASP A 356 29.73 9.40 27.34
C ASP A 356 29.77 10.31 26.09
N GLY A 357 29.07 11.44 26.14
CA GLY A 357 29.06 12.44 25.07
C GLY A 357 30.18 13.46 25.22
N TRP A 358 30.74 13.88 24.08
CA TRP A 358 31.80 14.87 24.01
C TRP A 358 31.53 15.91 22.92
N VAL A 359 32.04 17.12 23.13
CA VAL A 359 32.05 18.17 22.11
C VAL A 359 33.48 18.63 21.85
N LYS A 360 33.83 18.73 20.57
CA LYS A 360 35.12 19.26 20.10
C LYS A 360 34.89 20.44 19.18
N ILE A 361 35.67 21.51 19.36
CA ILE A 361 35.69 22.67 18.47
C ILE A 361 37.08 22.77 17.83
N SER A 362 37.13 22.92 16.52
CA SER A 362 38.38 23.16 15.80
C SER A 362 38.83 24.62 15.89
N GLU A 363 40.11 24.88 15.65
CA GLU A 363 40.66 26.25 15.54
C GLU A 363 39.98 27.10 14.46
N SER A 364 39.37 26.45 13.46
CA SER A 364 38.57 27.09 12.41
C SER A 364 37.14 27.45 12.84
N GLY A 365 36.74 27.13 14.07
CA GLY A 365 35.39 27.35 14.59
C GLY A 365 34.37 26.29 14.19
N GLU A 366 34.78 25.11 13.75
CA GLU A 366 33.81 24.03 13.46
C GLU A 366 33.58 23.20 14.71
N ALA A 367 32.31 23.08 15.13
CA ALA A 367 31.91 22.22 16.24
C ALA A 367 31.67 20.79 15.75
N CYS A 368 31.94 19.81 16.61
CA CYS A 368 31.65 18.40 16.41
C CYS A 368 31.10 17.82 17.70
N PHE A 369 29.90 17.25 17.64
CA PHE A 369 29.33 16.50 18.76
C PHE A 369 29.62 15.03 18.57
N GLY A 370 29.87 14.31 19.65
CA GLY A 370 30.10 12.89 19.56
C GLY A 370 29.70 12.12 20.80
N TYR A 371 29.63 10.81 20.62
CA TYR A 371 29.33 9.84 21.64
C TYR A 371 30.28 8.67 21.46
N SER A 372 30.89 8.22 22.55
CA SER A 372 31.90 7.16 22.53
C SER A 372 31.39 5.93 23.27
N ALA A 373 31.57 4.75 22.67
CA ALA A 373 31.31 3.50 23.37
C ALA A 373 32.25 2.37 22.94
N VAL A 374 32.39 1.36 23.80
CA VAL A 374 33.23 0.18 23.56
C VAL A 374 32.59 -0.85 22.61
N SER A 375 31.30 -0.69 22.30
CA SER A 375 30.53 -1.62 21.46
C SER A 375 30.08 -0.95 20.16
N GLU A 376 30.47 -1.55 19.05
CA GLU A 376 30.00 -1.15 17.72
C GLU A 376 28.47 -1.21 17.64
N LYS A 377 27.86 -2.25 18.24
CA LYS A 377 26.42 -2.46 18.23
C LYS A 377 25.68 -1.33 18.94
N LEU A 378 26.16 -0.91 20.10
CA LEU A 378 25.58 0.20 20.86
C LEU A 378 25.64 1.50 20.07
N VAL A 379 26.82 1.86 19.55
CA VAL A 379 27.01 3.08 18.75
C VAL A 379 26.10 3.09 17.52
N ARG A 380 25.91 1.93 16.87
CA ARG A 380 24.99 1.78 15.73
C ARG A 380 23.54 1.97 16.11
N GLN A 381 23.11 1.44 17.26
CA GLN A 381 21.75 1.63 17.76
C GLN A 381 21.49 3.10 18.09
N VAL A 382 22.46 3.80 18.71
CA VAL A 382 22.40 5.25 18.94
C VAL A 382 22.35 6.02 17.61
N GLN A 383 23.21 5.68 16.64
CA GLN A 383 23.17 6.27 15.28
C GLN A 383 21.78 6.11 14.62
N HIS A 384 21.13 4.96 14.81
CA HIS A 384 19.80 4.69 14.29
C HIS A 384 18.73 5.56 14.97
N ILE A 385 18.76 5.67 16.31
CA ILE A 385 17.80 6.49 17.06
C ILE A 385 17.92 7.98 16.68
N LEU A 386 19.15 8.50 16.54
CA LEU A 386 19.38 9.88 16.10
C LEU A 386 18.77 10.18 14.73
N LEU A 387 18.73 9.20 13.83
CA LEU A 387 18.11 9.36 12.51
C LEU A 387 16.61 9.67 12.59
N ARG A 388 15.93 9.30 13.69
CA ARG A 388 14.51 9.64 13.91
C ARG A 388 14.28 11.13 14.11
N PHE A 389 15.27 11.81 14.68
CA PHE A 389 15.31 13.27 14.83
C PHE A 389 15.92 13.96 13.59
N GLY A 390 16.25 13.21 12.54
CA GLY A 390 16.89 13.75 11.35
C GLY A 390 18.34 14.17 11.58
N ILE A 391 19.02 13.50 12.52
CA ILE A 391 20.41 13.75 12.90
C ILE A 391 21.27 12.64 12.27
N VAL A 392 22.24 13.04 11.45
CA VAL A 392 23.08 12.14 10.67
C VAL A 392 24.47 12.04 11.32
N GLY A 393 24.70 10.97 12.08
CA GLY A 393 26.03 10.66 12.59
C GLY A 393 26.88 9.83 11.62
N GLY A 394 28.19 10.01 11.67
CA GLY A 394 29.21 9.10 11.13
C GLY A 394 29.82 8.23 12.24
N ILE A 395 30.22 7.00 11.92
CA ILE A 395 30.90 6.11 12.87
C ILE A 395 32.36 5.93 12.45
N GLU A 396 33.26 6.01 13.42
CA GLU A 396 34.69 5.77 13.26
C GLU A 396 35.20 4.84 14.36
N ASN A 397 36.10 3.92 14.01
CA ASN A 397 36.81 3.08 14.97
C ASN A 397 38.19 3.69 15.21
N LEU A 398 38.52 3.97 16.47
CA LEU A 398 39.84 4.40 16.88
C LEU A 398 40.64 3.18 17.33
N GLU A 399 41.40 2.61 16.39
CA GLU A 399 42.48 1.68 16.74
C GLU A 399 43.69 2.48 17.21
N ASP A 400 44.08 2.31 18.47
CA ASP A 400 45.17 3.08 19.08
C ASP A 400 46.54 2.66 18.50
N LYS A 401 47.10 3.48 17.60
CA LYS A 401 48.44 3.27 17.00
C LYS A 401 49.55 4.03 17.74
N ARG A 402 49.48 4.18 19.07
CA ARG A 402 50.58 4.78 19.85
C ARG A 402 51.48 3.74 20.52
N SER A 403 52.71 3.75 20.05
CA SER A 403 53.91 3.12 20.60
C SER A 403 54.17 3.53 22.07
N GLY A 404 54.32 2.55 22.95
CA GLY A 404 55.04 2.71 24.23
C GLY A 404 54.24 2.36 25.49
N LYS A 405 54.51 1.15 26.01
CA LYS A 405 54.20 0.64 27.36
C LYS A 405 52.72 0.71 27.81
N ILE A 406 52.12 -0.49 27.81
CA ILE A 406 50.77 -0.91 28.28
C ILE A 406 49.77 -1.02 27.12
N LYS A 407 49.64 -2.25 26.60
CA LYS A 407 48.58 -2.66 25.67
C LYS A 407 47.26 -2.75 26.43
N VAL A 408 46.32 -1.83 26.15
CA VAL A 408 44.91 -2.05 26.40
C VAL A 408 44.23 -2.08 25.04
N ASP A 409 43.88 -3.27 24.55
CA ASP A 409 43.05 -3.48 23.35
C ASP A 409 41.62 -2.99 23.63
N LYS A 410 41.39 -1.68 23.62
CA LYS A 410 40.03 -1.13 23.63
C LYS A 410 39.73 -0.52 22.28
N ASN A 411 39.07 -1.30 21.42
CA ASN A 411 38.40 -0.77 20.25
C ASN A 411 37.31 0.20 20.72
N LEU A 412 37.57 1.49 20.60
CA LEU A 412 36.64 2.54 20.97
C LEU A 412 35.95 3.06 19.70
N TRP A 413 34.62 3.04 19.71
CA TRP A 413 33.80 3.48 18.59
C TRP A 413 33.26 4.87 18.85
N HIS A 414 33.52 5.79 17.92
CA HIS A 414 33.07 7.18 18.01
C HIS A 414 31.94 7.42 17.02
N LEU A 415 30.81 7.89 17.54
CA LEU A 415 29.77 8.56 16.77
C LEU A 415 30.13 10.03 16.64
N LYS A 416 30.13 10.59 15.42
CA LYS A 416 30.45 12.00 15.16
C LYS A 416 29.33 12.67 14.38
N ILE A 417 28.87 13.82 14.86
CA ILE A 417 27.87 14.68 14.24
C ILE A 417 28.59 15.96 13.81
N THR A 418 28.79 16.09 12.50
CA THR A 418 29.63 17.16 11.92
C THR A 418 28.83 18.14 11.07
N ASP A 419 27.66 17.76 10.56
CA ASP A 419 26.87 18.65 9.73
C ASP A 419 26.03 19.62 10.57
N ALA A 420 26.04 20.90 10.17
CA ALA A 420 25.38 21.99 10.90
C ALA A 420 23.87 21.76 11.09
N LEU A 421 23.20 21.11 10.13
CA LEU A 421 21.77 20.82 10.23
C LEU A 421 21.49 19.78 11.33
N SER A 422 22.27 18.71 11.39
CA SER A 422 22.14 17.70 12.44
C SER A 422 22.52 18.26 13.82
N GLN A 423 23.52 19.14 13.90
CA GLN A 423 23.87 19.83 15.14
C GLN A 423 22.73 20.72 15.64
N LYS A 424 22.12 21.49 14.74
CA LYS A 424 20.92 22.28 15.05
C LYS A 424 19.76 21.39 15.52
N ASN A 425 19.46 20.31 14.81
CA ASN A 425 18.40 19.38 15.20
C ASN A 425 18.70 18.74 16.57
N PHE A 426 19.95 18.39 16.85
CA PHE A 426 20.37 17.86 18.14
C PHE A 426 20.09 18.85 19.27
N ILE A 427 20.50 20.10 19.13
CA ILE A 427 20.29 21.11 20.18
C ILE A 427 18.79 21.41 20.38
N VAL A 428 18.02 21.52 19.30
CA VAL A 428 16.60 21.86 19.36
C VAL A 428 15.77 20.69 19.90
N ASP A 429 15.86 19.51 19.28
CA ASP A 429 15.00 18.37 19.62
C ASP A 429 15.48 17.59 20.86
N ILE A 430 16.81 17.49 21.10
CA ILE A 430 17.37 16.72 22.22
C ILE A 430 17.83 17.63 23.37
N GLY A 431 18.44 18.77 23.06
CA GLY A 431 18.85 19.77 24.05
C GLY A 431 17.70 20.55 24.68
N GLY A 432 16.53 20.61 24.03
CA GLY A 432 15.33 21.27 24.56
C GLY A 432 15.35 22.80 24.48
N PHE A 433 16.17 23.37 23.59
CA PHE A 433 16.29 24.82 23.41
C PHE A 433 15.29 25.35 22.37
N ASP A 434 14.65 26.49 22.66
CA ASP A 434 13.69 27.12 21.73
C ASP A 434 14.39 27.75 20.52
N SER A 435 14.09 27.21 19.33
CA SER A 435 14.61 27.65 18.03
C SER A 435 14.42 29.14 17.71
N LYS A 436 13.48 29.84 18.39
CA LYS A 436 13.20 31.26 18.17
C LYS A 436 14.16 32.21 18.90
N ASN A 437 14.84 31.75 19.94
CA ASN A 437 15.62 32.62 20.84
C ASN A 437 17.13 32.56 20.61
N PHE A 438 17.61 31.64 19.77
CA PHE A 438 19.03 31.41 19.54
C PHE A 438 19.42 31.58 18.06
N ASP A 439 20.33 32.51 17.78
CA ASP A 439 20.96 32.65 16.46
C ASP A 439 22.20 31.77 16.40
N PHE A 440 22.05 30.59 15.80
CA PHE A 440 22.98 29.46 15.89
C PHE A 440 24.31 29.68 15.16
N ASP A 441 24.35 30.51 14.11
CA ASP A 441 25.59 30.70 13.34
C ASP A 441 26.53 31.74 13.98
N SER A 442 25.98 32.77 14.64
CA SER A 442 26.77 33.90 15.14
C SER A 442 26.94 33.90 16.67
N SER A 443 25.91 33.47 17.42
CA SER A 443 25.90 33.59 18.89
C SER A 443 26.48 32.37 19.59
N TRP A 444 26.31 31.17 19.05
CA TRP A 444 26.88 29.93 19.60
C TRP A 444 28.41 29.90 19.45
N LEU A 445 28.93 30.26 18.28
CA LEU A 445 30.36 30.39 18.05
C LEU A 445 30.99 31.47 18.92
N LYS A 446 30.32 32.62 19.05
CA LYS A 446 30.76 33.71 19.95
C LYS A 446 30.80 33.31 21.42
N LEU A 447 29.79 32.59 21.91
CA LEU A 447 29.71 32.06 23.27
C LEU A 447 30.91 31.19 23.65
N MET A 448 31.35 30.34 22.72
CA MET A 448 32.49 29.45 22.91
C MET A 448 33.83 30.21 22.83
N THR A 449 33.92 31.29 22.03
CA THR A 449 35.10 32.17 21.98
C THR A 449 35.19 33.19 23.13
N GLU A 450 34.08 33.78 23.59
CA GLU A 450 34.05 34.87 24.59
C GLU A 450 34.36 34.40 26.02
N ASN A 451 34.13 33.13 26.34
CA ASN A 451 34.47 32.53 27.63
C ASN A 451 35.93 32.05 27.71
N ASN A 452 36.83 32.52 26.83
CA ASN A 452 38.26 32.24 26.88
C ASN A 452 38.65 30.75 26.86
N PHE A 453 37.88 29.91 26.16
CA PHE A 453 38.24 28.50 25.97
C PHE A 453 39.44 28.28 25.01
N LEU A 454 39.87 29.31 24.28
CA LEU A 454 40.95 29.26 23.29
C LEU A 454 42.37 29.40 23.86
N ASP A 455 42.54 29.75 25.14
CA ASP A 455 43.83 30.18 25.69
C ASP A 455 44.50 29.17 26.66
N GLN A 456 44.01 27.93 26.74
CA GLN A 456 44.69 26.86 27.45
C GLN A 456 44.85 25.64 26.55
N GLN A 457 46.08 25.48 26.00
CA GLN A 457 46.66 24.25 25.41
C GLN A 457 45.63 23.15 25.09
N LEU A 458 44.84 23.35 24.03
CA LEU A 458 43.83 22.42 23.53
C LEU A 458 44.44 21.26 22.72
N GLU A 459 45.42 20.56 23.32
CA GLU A 459 45.60 19.14 23.04
C GLU A 459 44.93 18.36 24.18
N LYS A 460 43.73 17.80 23.91
CA LYS A 460 43.04 16.74 24.70
C LYS A 460 42.08 17.14 25.83
N THR A 461 41.10 18.02 25.62
CA THR A 461 39.96 18.08 26.53
C THR A 461 38.64 17.95 25.76
N GLU A 462 38.03 16.78 25.89
CA GLU A 462 36.63 16.53 25.58
C GLU A 462 35.79 17.29 26.62
N ILE A 463 34.87 18.17 26.19
CA ILE A 463 33.91 18.81 27.09
C ILE A 463 32.72 17.86 27.23
N PHE A 464 32.40 17.47 28.46
CA PHE A 464 31.26 16.61 28.76
C PHE A 464 29.94 17.37 28.59
N TRP A 465 28.91 16.70 28.07
CA TRP A 465 27.65 17.34 27.67
C TRP A 465 26.93 18.10 28.80
N ASP A 466 27.05 17.64 30.05
CA ASP A 466 26.44 18.29 31.22
C ASP A 466 27.00 19.69 31.49
N GLU A 467 28.30 19.89 31.25
CA GLU A 467 28.92 21.21 31.36
C GLU A 467 28.40 22.16 30.27
N LEU A 468 28.17 21.64 29.07
CA LEU A 468 27.65 22.40 27.92
C LEU A 468 26.18 22.80 28.12
N VAL A 469 25.34 21.91 28.63
CA VAL A 469 23.93 22.21 28.95
C VAL A 469 23.83 23.28 30.05
N SER A 470 24.67 23.18 31.09
CA SER A 470 24.75 24.18 32.16
C SER A 470 25.22 25.56 31.64
N LEU A 471 26.24 25.58 30.78
CA LEU A 471 26.74 26.80 30.11
C LEU A 471 25.68 27.47 29.22
N MET A 472 24.91 26.69 28.46
CA MET A 472 23.87 27.21 27.59
C MET A 472 22.64 27.72 28.35
N ALA A 473 22.28 27.08 29.48
CA ALA A 473 21.21 27.55 30.36
C ALA A 473 21.53 28.92 30.98
N ASN A 474 22.76 29.10 31.48
CA ASN A 474 23.22 30.37 32.06
C ASN A 474 23.23 31.53 31.06
N PHE A 475 23.44 31.26 29.77
CA PHE A 475 23.45 32.30 28.73
C PHE A 475 22.04 32.70 28.24
N ALA A 476 21.07 31.78 28.28
CA ALA A 476 19.67 32.12 28.03
C ALA A 476 19.15 33.11 29.08
N GLU A 477 19.53 32.93 30.35
CA GLU A 477 19.19 33.84 31.45
C GLU A 477 19.90 35.22 31.36
N SER A 478 21.16 35.26 30.93
CA SER A 478 21.92 36.52 30.80
C SER A 478 21.39 37.43 29.67
N LYS A 479 20.84 36.86 28.59
CA LYS A 479 20.11 37.65 27.58
C LYS A 479 18.81 38.23 28.13
N HIS A 480 18.07 37.50 28.97
CA HIS A 480 16.85 38.01 29.60
C HIS A 480 17.11 39.18 30.56
N SER A 481 18.23 39.19 31.28
CA SER A 481 18.61 40.33 32.13
C SER A 481 19.07 41.56 31.33
N SER A 482 19.77 41.37 30.20
CA SER A 482 20.20 42.47 29.31
C SER A 482 19.06 43.11 28.49
N VAL A 483 17.98 42.37 28.24
CA VAL A 483 16.77 42.90 27.57
C VAL A 483 15.86 43.64 28.56
N ASN A 484 15.83 43.24 29.84
CA ASN A 484 15.05 43.93 30.87
C ASN A 484 15.72 45.22 31.39
N SER A 485 17.04 45.41 31.23
CA SER A 485 17.71 46.67 31.62
C SER A 485 17.56 47.80 30.59
N ARG A 486 17.07 47.52 29.36
CA ARG A 486 16.78 48.54 28.33
C ARG A 486 15.33 49.03 28.29
N ARG A 487 14.47 48.58 29.21
CA ARG A 487 13.08 49.03 29.34
C ARG A 487 12.73 49.69 30.68
N GLY A 488 13.73 50.05 31.48
CA GLY A 488 13.51 50.76 32.74
C GLY A 488 14.55 51.85 32.98
N LYS A 489 14.13 53.10 32.70
CA LYS A 489 14.78 54.41 32.89
C LYS A 489 15.70 54.91 31.78
#